data_AF-A0A969C786-F1
#
_entry.id   AF-A0A969C786-F1
#
_cell.length_a   1.000
_cell.length_b   1.000
_cell.length_c   1.000
_cell.angle_alpha   90.00
_cell.angle_beta   90.00
_cell.angle_gamma   90.00
#
_symmetry.space_group_name_H-M   'P 1'
#
loop_
_entity.id
_entity.type
_entity.pdbx_description
1 polymer ?
#
loop_
_entity_poly.entity_id
_entity_poly.type
_entity_poly.pdbx_seq_one_letter_code
_entity_poly.pdbx_strand_id
1 'polypeptide(L)' 'MKNMNYVLLLLFFLLLSCNEGSKNDQQAAYKALPASTEFDVVILNGRVMDPETNFDGVRNVGIKDGIIAL' A
#
# COMPACT_ATOMS: atom_id res chain seq x y z
N MET A 1 -44.76 19.36 -3.55
CA MET A 1 -43.61 19.90 -4.31
C MET A 1 -42.32 19.97 -3.50
N LYS A 2 -42.34 20.10 -2.16
CA LYS A 2 -41.11 20.11 -1.33
C LYS A 2 -40.44 18.72 -1.22
N ASN A 3 -41.23 17.67 -1.30
CA ASN A 3 -40.90 16.25 -1.27
C ASN A 3 -40.20 15.72 -2.54
N MET A 4 -40.37 16.37 -3.69
CA MET A 4 -39.66 15.99 -4.93
C MET A 4 -38.18 16.41 -4.88
N ASN A 5 -37.88 17.54 -4.23
CA ASN A 5 -36.51 18.03 -4.09
C ASN A 5 -35.69 17.20 -3.10
N TYR A 6 -36.30 16.65 -2.03
CA TYR A 6 -35.61 15.74 -1.12
C TYR A 6 -35.28 14.40 -1.78
N VAL A 7 -36.14 13.86 -2.64
CA VAL A 7 -35.87 12.63 -3.40
C VAL A 7 -34.68 12.81 -4.34
N LEU A 8 -34.60 13.97 -5.02
CA LEU A 8 -33.47 14.30 -5.88
C LEU A 8 -32.15 14.48 -5.09
N LEU A 9 -32.22 15.07 -3.90
CA LEU A 9 -31.08 15.23 -3.00
C LEU A 9 -30.58 13.88 -2.45
N LEU A 10 -31.50 12.96 -2.14
CA LEU A 10 -31.20 11.61 -1.64
C LEU A 10 -30.57 10.72 -2.73
N LEU A 11 -31.06 10.84 -3.98
CA LEU A 11 -30.46 10.20 -5.15
C LEU A 11 -29.04 10.70 -5.44
N PHE A 12 -28.78 11.99 -5.21
CA PHE A 12 -27.44 12.58 -5.38
C PHE A 12 -26.44 12.06 -4.35
N PHE A 13 -26.86 11.88 -3.10
CA PHE A 13 -26.05 11.27 -2.04
C PHE A 13 -25.75 9.79 -2.30
N LEU A 14 -26.69 9.04 -2.90
CA LEU A 14 -26.49 7.62 -3.22
C LEU A 14 -25.41 7.40 -4.30
N LEU A 15 -25.27 8.36 -5.24
CA LEU A 15 -24.30 8.29 -6.33
C LEU A 15 -22.87 8.70 -5.92
N LEU A 16 -22.70 9.32 -4.75
CA LEU A 16 -21.39 9.68 -4.20
C LEU A 16 -20.71 8.55 -3.42
N SER A 17 -21.43 7.47 -3.10
CA SER A 17 -20.93 6.36 -2.26
C SER A 17 -20.50 5.12 -3.03
N CYS A 18 -19.75 5.29 -4.13
CA CYS A 18 -18.95 4.19 -4.67
C CYS A 18 -17.59 4.72 -5.13
N ASN A 19 -16.64 4.77 -4.20
CA ASN A 19 -15.23 4.81 -4.53
C ASN A 19 -14.40 4.18 -3.40
N GLU A 20 -14.50 2.87 -3.30
CA GLU A 20 -13.39 2.06 -2.81
C GLU A 20 -13.11 1.00 -3.88
N GLY A 21 -12.28 1.40 -4.85
CA GLY A 21 -11.63 0.46 -5.74
C GLY A 21 -10.54 -0.30 -4.98
N SER A 22 -10.91 -1.26 -4.12
CA SER A 22 -9.97 -2.23 -3.59
C SER A 22 -9.78 -3.34 -4.61
N LYS A 23 -8.87 -3.09 -5.55
CA LYS A 23 -8.32 -4.12 -6.40
C LYS A 23 -7.32 -4.96 -5.60
N ASN A 24 -7.54 -6.27 -5.72
CA ASN A 24 -6.56 -7.35 -5.76
C ASN A 24 -6.09 -7.94 -4.43
N ASP A 25 -6.71 -9.07 -4.07
CA ASP A 25 -5.96 -10.31 -3.83
C ASP A 25 -4.80 -10.39 -4.83
N GLN A 26 -3.52 -10.53 -4.42
CA GLN A 26 -2.39 -11.22 -5.09
C GLN A 26 -1.18 -11.18 -4.14
N GLN A 27 -0.72 -12.30 -3.58
CA GLN A 27 0.21 -13.26 -4.19
C GLN A 27 1.60 -12.66 -4.49
N ALA A 28 2.56 -13.01 -3.62
CA ALA A 28 3.97 -13.35 -3.84
C ALA A 28 4.69 -12.87 -5.12
N ALA A 29 4.53 -11.59 -5.49
CA ALA A 29 5.40 -10.88 -6.41
C ALA A 29 5.75 -9.54 -5.76
N TYR A 30 7.03 -9.16 -5.80
CA TYR A 30 7.58 -7.99 -5.12
C TYR A 30 6.70 -6.74 -5.37
N LYS A 31 5.96 -6.30 -4.35
CA LYS A 31 5.10 -5.12 -4.43
C LYS A 31 5.98 -3.90 -4.19
N ALA A 32 6.12 -3.03 -5.18
CA ALA A 32 6.76 -1.74 -4.99
C ALA A 32 5.97 -0.95 -3.92
N LEU A 33 6.62 -0.65 -2.80
CA LEU A 33 6.04 0.10 -1.70
C LEU A 33 6.04 1.61 -2.02
N PRO A 34 5.01 2.37 -1.62
CA PRO A 34 5.04 3.81 -1.75
C PRO A 34 6.18 4.40 -0.91
N ALA A 35 6.77 5.51 -1.37
CA ALA A 35 7.88 6.16 -0.66
C ALA A 35 7.52 6.64 0.76
N SER A 36 6.22 6.76 1.07
CA SER A 36 5.69 7.10 2.39
C SER A 36 5.42 5.89 3.28
N THR A 37 5.86 4.68 2.92
CA THR A 37 5.70 3.50 3.78
C THR A 37 6.50 3.66 5.07
N GLU A 38 5.82 3.46 6.20
CA GLU A 38 6.44 3.40 7.51
C GLU A 38 6.91 1.98 7.83
N PHE A 39 8.15 1.86 8.30
CA PHE A 39 8.79 0.61 8.68
C PHE A 39 8.91 0.54 10.20
N ASP A 40 8.89 -0.69 10.75
CA ASP A 40 9.08 -0.88 12.19
C ASP A 40 10.57 -0.77 12.54
N VAL A 41 11.43 -1.25 11.63
CA VAL A 41 12.88 -1.15 11.73
C VAL A 41 13.47 -0.79 10.36
N VAL A 42 14.45 0.12 10.36
CA VAL A 42 15.21 0.49 9.18
C VAL A 42 16.70 0.33 9.47
N ILE A 43 17.38 -0.43 8.61
CA ILE A 43 18.85 -0.53 8.61
C ILE A 43 19.36 0.31 7.46
N LEU A 44 20.02 1.43 7.78
CA LEU A 44 20.57 2.36 6.79
C LEU A 44 22.02 2.03 6.47
N ASN A 45 22.37 2.10 5.19
CA ASN A 45 23.72 1.94 4.65
C ASN A 45 24.45 0.68 5.15
N GLY A 46 23.71 -0.40 5.36
CA GLY A 46 24.25 -1.69 5.77
C GLY A 46 24.82 -2.45 4.58
N ARG A 47 25.74 -3.39 4.83
CA ARG A 47 26.17 -4.37 3.82
C ARG A 47 25.23 -5.57 3.86
N VAL A 48 24.52 -5.81 2.77
CA VAL A 48 23.63 -6.95 2.57
C VAL A 48 24.39 -8.00 1.79
N MET A 49 24.52 -9.19 2.40
CA MET A 49 25.05 -10.39 1.77
C MET A 49 23.89 -11.37 1.58
N ASP A 50 23.46 -11.57 0.35
CA ASP A 50 22.43 -12.54 -0.02
C ASP A 50 23.07 -13.67 -0.86
N PRO A 51 23.29 -14.86 -0.29
CA PRO A 51 23.90 -15.97 -1.00
C PRO A 51 22.99 -16.57 -2.08
N GLU A 52 21.68 -16.35 -2.04
CA GLU A 52 20.74 -16.89 -3.04
C GLU A 52 20.94 -16.20 -4.39
N THR A 53 21.18 -14.90 -4.36
CA THR A 53 21.47 -14.09 -5.56
C THR A 53 22.96 -13.80 -5.75
N ASN A 54 23.81 -14.28 -4.82
CA ASN A 54 25.22 -13.94 -4.71
C ASN A 54 25.45 -12.41 -4.67
N PHE A 55 24.51 -11.68 -4.08
CA PHE A 55 24.59 -10.25 -3.90
C PHE A 55 25.43 -9.91 -2.67
N ASP A 56 26.38 -9.00 -2.85
CA ASP A 56 27.18 -8.48 -1.76
C ASP A 56 27.46 -6.99 -1.98
N GLY A 57 26.77 -6.14 -1.21
CA GLY A 57 26.85 -4.69 -1.41
C GLY A 57 26.11 -3.87 -0.38
N VAL A 58 26.26 -2.55 -0.46
CA VAL A 58 25.62 -1.62 0.49
C VAL A 58 24.19 -1.30 0.06
N ARG A 59 23.21 -1.47 0.97
CA ARG A 59 21.78 -1.17 0.76
C ARG A 59 21.11 -0.69 2.06
N ASN A 60 19.96 -0.06 1.90
CA ASN A 60 19.03 0.15 2.99
C ASN A 60 18.04 -1.02 3.03
N VAL A 61 17.68 -1.48 4.21
CA VAL A 61 16.71 -2.56 4.40
C VAL A 61 15.58 -2.07 5.31
N GLY A 62 14.34 -2.20 4.84
CA GLY A 62 13.13 -1.86 5.59
C GLY A 62 12.39 -3.12 6.05
N ILE A 63 12.10 -3.22 7.34
CA ILE A 63 11.34 -4.33 7.92
C ILE A 63 9.97 -3.83 8.34
N LYS A 64 8.92 -4.51 7.90
CA LYS A 64 7.53 -4.24 8.26
C LYS A 64 6.81 -5.53 8.61
N ASP A 65 6.14 -5.54 9.77
CA ASP A 65 5.41 -6.70 10.30
C ASP A 65 6.27 -7.96 10.38
N GLY A 66 7.57 -7.78 10.68
CA GLY A 66 8.56 -8.86 10.77
C GLY A 66 9.06 -9.40 9.42
N ILE A 67 8.71 -8.78 8.30
CA ILE A 67 9.09 -9.19 6.94
C ILE A 67 10.02 -8.13 6.34
N ILE A 68 11.05 -8.57 5.60
CA ILE A 68 11.86 -7.68 4.76
C ILE A 68 10.98 -7.19 3.60
N ALA A 69 10.64 -5.92 3.62
CA ALA A 69 9.67 -5.31 2.71
C ALA A 69 10.32 -4.36 1.69
N LEU A 70 11.54 -3.87 1.98
CA LEU A 70 12.35 -3.03 1.11
C LEU A 70 13.85 -3.36 1.22
#